data_AF-A0A0D2JZW8-F1
#
_entry.id   AF-A0A0D2JZW8-F1
#
_cell.length_a   1.000
_cell.length_b   1.000
_cell.length_c   1.000
_cell.angle_alpha   90.00
_cell.angle_beta   90.00
_cell.angle_gamma   90.00
#
_symmetry.space_group_name_H-M   'P 1'
#
loop_
_entity.id
_entity.type
_entity.pdbx_description
1 polymer ?
#
loop_
_entity_poly.entity_id
_entity_poly.type
_entity_poly.pdbx_seq_one_letter_code
_entity_poly.pdbx_strand_id
1 'polypeptide(L)'
;MLDLVLQHPFDDYTYNQITGELEHTPPPEPTPAEALALAKRAKHRELKRNVQRFIRFKPDGSTRYDTDLKLNLMDYINERKEAGLSPAPADAVRAWIKAVQGEYRDLSVTLQAALNQAGIEAVDISLERLEGLFGAQGVRAPDPDIYTRDLWGHDG
;
A
#
# COMPACT_ATOMS: atom_id res chain seq x y z
N MET A 1 -46.25 25.27 -46.06
CA MET A 1 -44.92 25.53 -45.44
C MET A 1 -45.25 25.95 -44.01
N LEU A 2 -44.88 25.17 -42.98
CA LEU A 2 -43.50 25.01 -42.47
C LEU A 2 -42.93 26.39 -42.11
N ASP A 3 -42.51 26.76 -40.89
CA ASP A 3 -42.40 26.11 -39.56
C ASP A 3 -42.25 27.24 -38.48
N LEU A 4 -42.22 27.08 -37.14
CA LEU A 4 -42.19 25.92 -36.21
C LEU A 4 -42.81 26.30 -34.83
N VAL A 5 -43.14 25.30 -33.99
CA VAL A 5 -43.07 25.26 -32.49
C VAL A 5 -43.66 26.41 -31.63
N LEU A 6 -44.84 26.10 -31.04
CA LEU A 6 -45.26 26.25 -29.63
C LEU A 6 -44.93 27.57 -28.88
N GLN A 7 -45.92 28.45 -28.69
CA GLN A 7 -46.83 28.46 -27.52
C GLN A 7 -46.16 28.79 -26.16
N HIS A 8 -46.12 30.09 -25.89
CA HIS A 8 -46.47 30.81 -24.65
C HIS A 8 -47.19 30.03 -23.52
N PRO A 9 -47.28 30.65 -22.31
CA PRO A 9 -46.25 31.29 -21.50
C PRO A 9 -46.28 30.63 -20.10
N PHE A 10 -45.88 31.33 -19.04
CA PHE A 10 -46.55 31.42 -17.71
C PHE A 10 -45.51 31.71 -16.62
N ASP A 11 -45.44 32.99 -16.23
CA ASP A 11 -45.03 33.35 -14.88
C ASP A 11 -46.08 32.82 -13.90
N ASP A 12 -45.69 31.89 -13.02
CA ASP A 12 -46.25 31.82 -11.67
C ASP A 12 -45.28 31.04 -10.76
N TYR A 13 -44.29 31.74 -10.21
CA TYR A 13 -43.40 31.20 -9.18
C TYR A 13 -44.13 31.08 -7.84
N THR A 14 -45.11 30.19 -7.79
CA THR A 14 -45.70 29.75 -6.53
C THR A 14 -44.66 28.91 -5.77
N TYR A 15 -44.16 29.48 -4.68
CA TYR A 15 -43.30 28.83 -3.70
C TYR A 15 -44.07 27.71 -2.99
N ASN A 16 -44.26 26.57 -3.65
CA ASN A 16 -44.71 25.36 -2.99
C ASN A 16 -43.57 24.84 -2.10
N GLN A 17 -43.55 25.35 -0.86
CA GLN A 17 -42.87 24.70 0.25
C GLN A 17 -43.52 23.34 0.49
N ILE A 18 -43.12 22.35 -0.29
CA ILE A 18 -43.29 20.96 0.10
C ILE A 18 -42.30 20.74 1.24
N THR A 19 -42.76 20.97 2.46
CA THR A 19 -42.18 20.38 3.68
C THR A 19 -42.42 18.87 3.65
N GLY A 20 -41.82 18.21 2.66
CA GLY A 20 -41.55 16.80 2.70
C GLY A 20 -40.34 16.65 3.59
N GLU A 21 -40.56 16.21 4.82
CA GLU A 21 -39.49 15.59 5.59
C GLU A 21 -38.91 14.49 4.70
N LEU A 22 -37.70 14.71 4.17
CA LEU A 22 -36.89 13.61 3.70
C LEU A 22 -36.62 12.78 4.95
N GLU A 23 -37.44 11.75 5.16
CA GLU A 23 -37.20 10.73 6.19
C GLU A 23 -35.76 10.29 6.01
N HIS A 24 -34.89 10.79 6.90
CA HIS A 24 -33.47 10.55 6.85
C HIS A 24 -33.24 9.17 7.46
N THR A 25 -33.87 8.16 6.84
CA THR A 25 -33.74 6.75 7.16
C THR A 25 -32.24 6.47 7.22
N PRO A 26 -31.72 6.01 8.36
CA PRO A 26 -30.32 5.64 8.45
C PRO A 26 -30.08 4.56 7.39
N PRO A 27 -28.93 4.60 6.67
CA PRO A 27 -28.65 3.59 5.67
C PRO A 27 -28.76 2.20 6.30
N PRO A 28 -29.37 1.22 5.59
CA PRO A 28 -29.62 -0.10 6.17
C PRO A 28 -28.32 -0.72 6.67
N GLU A 29 -28.38 -1.35 7.84
CA GLU A 29 -27.22 -2.02 8.42
C GLU A 29 -26.68 -3.08 7.44
N PRO A 30 -25.35 -3.18 7.26
CA PRO A 30 -24.76 -4.12 6.33
C PRO A 30 -25.05 -5.55 6.80
N THR A 31 -25.40 -6.43 5.84
CA THR A 31 -25.55 -7.86 6.14
C THR A 31 -24.24 -8.45 6.69
N PRO A 32 -24.26 -9.59 7.41
CA PRO A 32 -23.05 -10.21 7.93
C PRO A 32 -21.99 -10.50 6.86
N ALA A 33 -22.42 -10.80 5.62
CA ALA A 33 -21.52 -11.01 4.48
C ALA A 33 -20.86 -9.71 4.00
N GLU A 34 -21.61 -8.61 3.94
CA GLU A 34 -21.09 -7.28 3.59
C GLU A 34 -20.18 -6.71 4.67
N ALA A 35 -20.55 -6.87 5.94
CA ALA A 35 -19.70 -6.51 7.08
C ALA A 35 -18.35 -7.25 7.03
N LEU A 36 -18.36 -8.56 6.75
CA LEU A 36 -17.14 -9.35 6.56
C LEU A 36 -16.31 -8.88 5.36
N ALA A 37 -16.95 -8.56 4.23
CA ALA A 37 -16.26 -8.05 3.04
C ALA A 37 -15.63 -6.66 3.28
N LEU A 38 -16.33 -5.78 4.02
CA LEU A 38 -15.83 -4.48 4.45
C LEU A 38 -14.63 -4.63 5.40
N ALA A 39 -14.70 -5.55 6.36
CA ALA A 39 -13.59 -5.86 7.27
C ALA A 39 -12.36 -6.37 6.52
N LYS A 40 -12.51 -7.32 5.58
CA LYS A 40 -11.40 -7.77 4.70
C LYS A 40 -10.79 -6.61 3.93
N ARG A 41 -11.61 -5.74 3.33
CA ARG A 41 -11.15 -4.55 2.59
C ARG A 41 -10.48 -3.51 3.49
N ALA A 42 -10.89 -3.39 4.76
CA ALA A 42 -10.22 -2.52 5.73
C ALA A 42 -8.83 -3.07 6.10
N LYS A 43 -8.76 -4.35 6.51
CA LYS A 43 -7.50 -5.03 6.87
C LYS A 43 -6.52 -5.10 5.70
N HIS A 44 -7.01 -5.27 4.47
CA HIS A 44 -6.16 -5.28 3.27
C HIS A 44 -5.58 -3.90 2.95
N ARG A 45 -6.35 -2.82 3.15
CA ARG A 45 -5.83 -1.45 3.07
C ARG A 45 -4.78 -1.18 4.14
N GLU A 46 -4.97 -1.70 5.35
CA GLU A 46 -3.99 -1.63 6.44
C GLU A 46 -2.69 -2.37 6.07
N LEU A 47 -2.77 -3.63 5.63
CA LEU A 47 -1.62 -4.41 5.15
C LEU A 47 -0.82 -3.65 4.09
N LYS A 48 -1.51 -3.08 3.09
CA LYS A 48 -0.86 -2.28 2.04
C LYS A 48 -0.14 -1.05 2.62
N ARG A 49 -0.74 -0.34 3.58
CA ARG A 49 -0.08 0.81 4.24
C ARG A 49 1.13 0.37 5.06
N ASN A 50 1.03 -0.73 5.81
CA ASN A 50 2.11 -1.22 6.67
C ASN A 50 3.29 -1.70 5.82
N VAL A 51 3.06 -2.49 4.76
CA VAL A 51 4.13 -2.89 3.82
C VAL A 51 4.74 -1.67 3.11
N GLN A 52 3.94 -0.68 2.68
CA GLN A 52 4.47 0.56 2.10
C GLN A 52 5.29 1.40 3.10
N ARG A 53 4.91 1.41 4.38
CA ARG A 53 5.66 2.10 5.45
C ARG A 53 6.96 1.38 5.75
N PHE A 54 6.92 0.05 5.93
CA PHE A 54 8.10 -0.80 6.15
C PHE A 54 9.15 -0.68 5.03
N ILE A 55 8.72 -0.67 3.76
CA ILE A 55 9.63 -0.49 2.62
C ILE A 55 10.28 0.91 2.61
N ARG A 56 9.58 1.93 3.11
CA ARG A 56 10.05 3.33 3.07
C ARG A 56 10.86 3.74 4.28
N PHE A 57 10.56 3.21 5.46
CA PHE A 57 11.07 3.71 6.73
C PHE A 57 11.55 2.58 7.62
N LYS A 58 12.63 2.84 8.36
CA LYS A 58 13.07 2.05 9.51
C LYS A 58 12.20 2.39 10.75
N PRO A 59 12.23 1.59 11.84
CA PRO A 59 11.43 1.84 13.04
C PRO A 59 11.68 3.18 13.74
N ASP A 60 12.89 3.72 13.60
CA ASP A 60 13.30 5.05 14.10
C ASP A 60 12.74 6.23 13.26
N GLY A 61 12.04 5.93 12.16
CA GLY A 61 11.49 6.91 11.23
C GLY A 61 12.47 7.38 10.15
N SER A 62 13.72 6.90 10.14
CA SER A 62 14.66 7.20 9.05
C SER A 62 14.18 6.56 7.75
N THR A 63 14.47 7.18 6.61
CA THR A 63 14.19 6.56 5.31
C THR A 63 15.06 5.32 5.13
N ARG A 64 14.47 4.20 4.71
CA ARG A 64 15.17 2.93 4.47
C ARG A 64 15.88 2.92 3.10
N TYR A 65 15.26 3.55 2.10
CA TYR A 65 15.82 3.78 0.77
C TYR A 65 15.57 5.23 0.38
N ASP A 66 16.59 6.10 0.44
CA ASP A 66 16.46 7.47 -0.04
C ASP A 66 16.56 7.56 -1.58
N THR A 67 16.44 8.78 -2.11
CA THR A 67 16.53 9.03 -3.56
C THR A 67 17.94 8.78 -4.09
N ASP A 68 18.95 9.08 -3.28
CA ASP A 68 20.35 8.99 -3.67
C ASP A 68 20.78 7.52 -3.77
N LEU A 69 20.28 6.63 -2.90
CA LEU A 69 20.51 5.19 -2.98
C LEU A 69 20.07 4.60 -4.33
N LYS A 70 19.04 5.14 -5.01
CA LYS A 70 18.70 4.69 -6.36
C LYS A 70 19.72 5.10 -7.41
N LEU A 71 20.30 6.29 -7.28
CA LEU A 71 21.35 6.79 -8.18
C LEU A 71 22.64 6.03 -7.89
N ASN A 72 23.08 6.01 -6.63
CA ASN A 72 24.27 5.30 -6.16
C ASN A 72 24.23 3.80 -6.47
N LEU A 73 23.08 3.12 -6.34
CA LEU A 73 22.96 1.72 -6.73
C LEU A 73 23.09 1.54 -8.26
N MET A 74 22.57 2.47 -9.07
CA MET A 74 22.70 2.43 -10.53
C MET A 74 24.12 2.73 -10.99
N ASP A 75 24.78 3.72 -10.39
CA ASP A 75 26.17 4.08 -10.67
C ASP A 75 27.11 2.93 -10.28
N TYR A 76 26.96 2.38 -9.07
CA TYR A 76 27.70 1.20 -8.61
C TYR A 76 27.43 -0.07 -9.44
N ILE A 77 26.20 -0.26 -9.95
CA ILE A 77 25.89 -1.32 -10.93
C ILE A 77 26.69 -1.10 -12.22
N ASN A 78 26.80 0.13 -12.70
CA ASN A 78 27.52 0.44 -13.93
C ASN A 78 29.02 0.25 -13.75
N GLU A 79 29.61 0.78 -12.68
CA GLU A 79 31.02 0.55 -12.31
C GLU A 79 31.36 -0.94 -12.21
N ARG A 80 30.53 -1.74 -11.53
CA ARG A 80 30.78 -3.19 -11.45
C ARG A 80 30.63 -3.90 -12.79
N LYS A 81 29.68 -3.51 -13.65
CA LYS A 81 29.58 -4.05 -15.02
C LYS A 81 30.82 -3.72 -15.84
N GLU A 82 31.32 -2.48 -15.77
CA GLU A 82 32.54 -2.05 -16.45
C GLU A 82 33.77 -2.82 -15.94
N ALA A 83 33.82 -3.11 -14.63
CA ALA A 83 34.83 -3.96 -14.01
C ALA A 83 34.63 -5.48 -14.23
N GLY A 84 33.58 -5.92 -14.94
CA GLY A 84 33.27 -7.34 -15.15
C GLY A 84 32.82 -8.09 -13.89
N LEU A 85 32.43 -7.39 -12.83
CA LEU A 85 32.06 -7.91 -11.53
C LEU A 85 30.52 -8.07 -11.39
N SER A 86 30.11 -9.09 -10.63
CA SER A 86 28.68 -9.31 -10.32
C SER A 86 28.09 -8.14 -9.49
N PRO A 87 26.87 -7.64 -9.80
CA PRO A 87 26.23 -6.51 -9.10
C PRO A 87 25.55 -6.94 -7.78
N ALA A 88 26.29 -7.64 -6.91
CA ALA A 88 25.74 -8.34 -5.74
C ALA A 88 24.82 -7.50 -4.81
N PRO A 89 25.09 -6.21 -4.50
CA PRO A 89 24.17 -5.40 -3.70
C PRO A 89 22.83 -5.14 -4.38
N ALA A 90 22.80 -4.99 -5.71
CA ALA A 90 21.56 -4.82 -6.45
C ALA A 90 20.74 -6.12 -6.51
N ASP A 91 21.41 -7.27 -6.52
CA ASP A 91 20.74 -8.57 -6.39
C ASP A 91 20.21 -8.79 -4.97
N ALA A 92 20.92 -8.34 -3.93
CA ALA A 92 20.43 -8.36 -2.55
C ALA A 92 19.16 -7.49 -2.38
N VAL A 93 19.16 -6.24 -2.84
CA VAL A 93 17.97 -5.36 -2.86
C VAL A 93 16.82 -6.00 -3.66
N ARG A 94 17.11 -6.58 -4.82
CA ARG A 94 16.10 -7.26 -5.64
C ARG A 94 15.52 -8.50 -4.96
N ALA A 95 16.34 -9.27 -4.26
CA ALA A 95 15.91 -10.45 -3.50
C ALA A 95 15.04 -10.05 -2.31
N TRP A 96 15.46 -9.03 -1.56
CA TRP A 96 14.71 -8.47 -0.43
C TRP A 96 13.33 -7.96 -0.84
N ILE A 97 13.26 -7.10 -1.86
CA ILE A 97 11.98 -6.59 -2.40
C ILE A 97 11.07 -7.74 -2.83
N LYS A 98 11.61 -8.76 -3.52
CA LYS A 98 10.84 -9.95 -3.93
C LYS A 98 10.30 -10.75 -2.74
N ALA A 99 11.07 -10.87 -1.66
CA ALA A 99 10.67 -11.59 -0.45
C ALA A 99 9.52 -10.86 0.27
N VAL A 100 9.62 -9.54 0.42
CA VAL A 100 8.55 -8.68 0.99
C VAL A 100 7.28 -8.73 0.13
N GLN A 101 7.43 -8.72 -1.21
CA GLN A 101 6.31 -8.91 -2.14
C GLN A 101 5.71 -10.33 -2.11
N GLY A 102 6.49 -11.34 -1.72
CA GLY A 102 6.00 -12.69 -1.40
C GLY A 102 5.06 -12.64 -0.20
N GLU A 103 5.56 -12.19 0.94
CA GLU A 103 4.79 -12.11 2.19
C GLU A 103 3.51 -11.26 2.03
N TYR A 104 3.56 -10.14 1.33
CA TYR A 104 2.36 -9.34 1.04
C TYR A 104 1.28 -10.14 0.28
N ARG A 105 1.66 -10.98 -0.67
CA ARG A 105 0.73 -11.84 -1.42
C ARG A 105 0.18 -12.95 -0.51
N ASP A 106 1.05 -13.60 0.27
CA ASP A 106 0.66 -14.70 1.17
C ASP A 106 -0.32 -14.21 2.26
N LEU A 107 -0.04 -13.05 2.87
CA LEU A 107 -0.95 -12.39 3.83
C LEU A 107 -2.26 -11.95 3.16
N SER A 108 -2.22 -11.48 1.91
CA SER A 108 -3.44 -11.14 1.14
C SER A 108 -4.31 -12.37 0.85
N VAL A 109 -3.70 -13.52 0.53
CA VAL A 109 -4.41 -14.79 0.33
C VAL A 109 -5.01 -15.29 1.64
N THR A 110 -4.24 -15.29 2.74
CA THR A 110 -4.72 -15.67 4.07
C THR A 110 -5.91 -14.81 4.52
N LEU A 111 -5.83 -13.49 4.34
CA LEU A 111 -6.91 -12.56 4.64
C LEU A 111 -8.16 -12.78 3.77
N GLN A 112 -7.98 -13.10 2.48
CA GLN A 112 -9.10 -13.41 1.60
C GLN A 112 -9.79 -14.73 1.98
N ALA A 113 -9.02 -15.71 2.47
CA ALA A 113 -9.52 -17.01 2.93
C ALA A 113 -10.22 -16.97 4.31
N ALA A 114 -10.03 -15.92 5.11
CA ALA A 114 -10.66 -15.80 6.43
C ALA A 114 -12.20 -15.92 6.36
N LEU A 115 -12.80 -16.80 7.18
CA LEU A 115 -14.23 -17.10 7.12
C LEU A 115 -15.10 -16.19 8.02
N ASN A 116 -14.49 -15.49 8.96
CA ASN A 116 -15.16 -14.65 9.96
C ASN A 116 -14.23 -13.53 10.46
N GLN A 117 -14.76 -12.64 11.30
CA GLN A 117 -14.02 -11.49 11.84
C GLN A 117 -12.78 -11.90 12.65
N ALA A 118 -12.88 -12.92 13.51
CA ALA A 118 -11.75 -13.41 14.29
C ALA A 118 -10.60 -13.92 13.39
N GLY A 119 -10.92 -14.57 12.27
CA GLY A 119 -9.94 -14.98 11.26
C GLY A 119 -9.28 -13.80 10.52
N ILE A 120 -9.93 -12.65 10.39
CA ILE A 120 -9.36 -11.42 9.84
C ILE A 120 -8.41 -10.76 10.85
N GLU A 121 -8.80 -10.74 12.12
CA GLU A 121 -8.02 -10.14 13.21
C GLU A 121 -6.77 -10.95 13.55
N ALA A 122 -6.84 -12.28 13.42
CA ALA A 122 -5.70 -13.18 13.59
C ALA A 122 -4.62 -13.05 12.50
N VAL A 123 -4.88 -12.37 11.38
CA VAL A 123 -3.84 -12.09 10.39
C VAL A 123 -2.95 -10.96 10.89
N ASP A 124 -1.80 -11.33 11.44
CA ASP A 124 -0.75 -10.41 11.82
C ASP A 124 -0.15 -9.73 10.58
N ILE A 125 -0.35 -8.41 10.51
CA ILE A 125 0.12 -7.51 9.46
C ILE A 125 0.91 -6.33 10.06
N SER A 126 1.41 -6.51 11.28
CA SER A 126 2.16 -5.50 12.04
C SER A 126 3.48 -5.11 11.36
N LEU A 127 4.02 -3.94 11.71
CA LEU A 127 5.35 -3.54 11.25
C LEU A 127 6.41 -4.41 11.93
N GLU A 128 6.19 -4.72 13.21
CA GLU A 128 7.00 -5.56 14.07
C GLU A 128 7.23 -6.95 13.44
N ARG A 129 6.18 -7.57 12.87
CA ARG A 129 6.31 -8.79 12.06
C ARG A 129 7.23 -8.60 10.87
N LEU A 130 7.03 -7.53 10.09
CA LEU A 130 7.82 -7.28 8.88
C LEU A 130 9.29 -7.00 9.22
N GLU A 131 9.57 -6.28 10.30
CA GLU A 131 10.93 -6.07 10.83
C GLU A 131 11.56 -7.39 11.31
N GLY A 132 10.82 -8.24 12.03
CA GLY A 132 11.32 -9.54 12.48
C GLY A 132 11.63 -10.53 11.34
N LEU A 133 10.95 -10.41 10.20
CA LEU A 133 11.19 -11.24 9.02
C LEU A 133 12.24 -10.64 8.07
N PHE A 134 12.23 -9.32 7.89
CA PHE A 134 12.89 -8.62 6.78
C PHE A 134 13.63 -7.34 7.19
N GLY A 135 13.63 -6.93 8.45
CA GLY A 135 14.46 -5.81 8.92
C GLY A 135 15.95 -6.14 8.85
N ALA A 136 16.83 -5.26 9.35
CA ALA A 136 18.28 -5.51 9.34
C ALA A 136 18.69 -6.79 10.12
N GLN A 137 17.87 -7.20 11.10
CA GLN A 137 18.01 -8.44 11.88
C GLN A 137 16.98 -9.52 11.45
N GLY A 138 16.40 -9.38 10.26
CA GLY A 138 15.29 -10.20 9.79
C GLY A 138 15.68 -11.65 9.47
N VAL A 139 14.85 -12.61 9.89
CA VAL A 139 15.18 -14.06 9.79
C VAL A 139 15.04 -14.68 8.40
N ARG A 140 14.44 -14.00 7.41
CA ARG A 140 14.25 -14.54 6.04
C ARG A 140 15.18 -13.94 5.02
N ALA A 141 15.21 -12.62 4.96
CA ALA A 141 16.09 -11.85 4.08
C ALA A 141 16.32 -10.52 4.80
N PRO A 142 17.51 -10.28 5.39
CA PRO A 142 17.75 -9.03 6.09
C PRO A 142 17.68 -7.87 5.09
N ASP A 143 17.26 -6.70 5.57
CA ASP A 143 17.37 -5.47 4.79
C ASP A 143 18.82 -5.27 4.37
N PRO A 144 19.12 -5.12 3.07
CA PRO A 144 20.44 -4.71 2.63
C PRO A 144 20.67 -3.28 3.12
N ASP A 145 21.41 -3.17 4.22
CA ASP A 145 21.66 -1.94 4.98
C ASP A 145 22.66 -1.02 4.24
N ILE A 146 22.33 -0.68 2.99
CA ILE A 146 23.19 0.06 2.07
C ILE A 146 23.07 1.55 2.39
N TYR A 147 23.86 2.01 3.37
CA TYR A 147 24.21 3.42 3.41
C TYR A 147 25.19 3.72 2.27
N THR A 148 25.05 4.88 1.64
CA THR A 148 25.94 5.33 0.54
C THR A 148 27.43 5.20 0.91
N ARG A 149 27.81 5.47 2.16
CA ARG A 149 29.18 5.34 2.66
C ARG A 149 29.78 3.92 2.53
N ASP A 150 28.94 2.89 2.59
CA ASP A 150 29.35 1.48 2.57
C ASP A 150 29.52 0.97 1.12
N LEU A 151 29.05 1.74 0.12
CA LEU A 151 29.31 1.49 -1.30
C LEU A 151 30.67 2.03 -1.76
N TRP A 152 31.13 3.13 -1.18
CA TRP A 152 32.34 3.85 -1.62
C TRP A 152 33.65 3.33 -1.01
N GLY A 153 33.60 2.35 -0.10
CA GLY A 153 34.80 1.78 0.51
C GLY A 153 35.65 2.84 1.21
N HIS A 154 35.10 3.51 2.23
CA HIS A 154 35.95 4.27 3.14
C HIS A 154 36.78 3.31 3.99
N ASP A 155 37.95 2.95 3.46
CA ASP A 155 39.06 2.41 4.21
C ASP A 155 39.37 3.32 5.41
N GLY A 156 39.67 2.69 6.55
CA GLY A 156 40.24 3.33 7.74
C GLY A 156 41.76 3.20 7.78
#